data_AF-A0A6I5NEP3-F1
#
_entry.id   AF-A0A6I5NEP3-F1
#
_cell.length_a   1.000
_cell.length_b   1.000
_cell.length_c   1.000
_cell.angle_alpha   90.00
_cell.angle_beta   90.00
_cell.angle_gamma   90.00
#
_symmetry.space_group_name_H-M   'P 1'
#
loop_
_entity.id
_entity.type
_entity.pdbx_description
1 polymer ?
#
loop_
_entity_poly.entity_id
_entity_poly.type
_entity_poly.pdbx_seq_one_letter_code
_entity_poly.pdbx_strand_id
1 'polypeptide(L)' 'RLIFYAGDYFAQKISPLPEPPFLDQVPIQFGIADLEAHYHVPLLVSPWAYSTYRGS' A
#
# COMPACT_ATOMS: atom_id res chain seq x y z
N ARG A 1 -3.23 6.83 -9.61
CA ARG A 1 -2.12 6.40 -8.71
C ARG A 1 -2.59 6.60 -7.28
N LEU A 2 -2.32 5.64 -6.40
CA LEU A 2 -2.50 5.76 -4.95
C LEU A 2 -1.13 5.75 -4.28
N ILE A 3 -0.99 6.42 -3.13
CA ILE A 3 0.20 6.36 -2.28
C ILE A 3 -0.28 6.08 -0.86
N PHE A 4 0.21 4.99 -0.28
CA PHE A 4 -0.06 4.62 1.10
C PHE A 4 1.19 4.92 1.94
N TYR A 5 1.03 5.73 2.98
CA TYR A 5 2.09 6.07 3.93
C TYR A 5 2.19 4.98 5.00
N ALA A 6 2.78 3.84 4.62
CA ALA A 6 2.90 2.65 5.47
C ALA A 6 3.91 2.86 6.61
N GLY A 7 4.99 3.61 6.36
CA GLY A 7 5.98 3.98 7.36
C GLY A 7 5.34 4.73 8.53
N ASP A 8 4.63 5.82 8.24
CA ASP A 8 3.89 6.60 9.24
C ASP A 8 2.88 5.76 10.03
N TYR A 9 2.17 4.86 9.34
CA TYR A 9 1.20 3.96 9.98
C TYR A 9 1.88 2.97 10.94
N PHE A 10 2.97 2.33 10.52
CA PHE A 10 3.66 1.35 11.37
C PHE A 10 4.50 2.01 12.46
N ALA A 11 5.07 3.19 12.25
CA ALA A 11 5.78 3.95 13.29
C ALA A 11 4.89 4.20 14.53
N GLN A 12 3.58 4.35 14.32
CA GLN A 12 2.60 4.52 15.39
C GLN A 12 2.16 3.22 16.08
N LYS A 13 2.39 2.06 15.46
CA LYS A 13 1.82 0.77 15.91
C LYS A 13 2.85 -0.29 16.29
N ILE A 14 4.04 -0.22 15.71
CA ILE A 14 5.11 -1.21 15.84
C ILE A 14 6.40 -0.44 16.04
N SER A 15 7.04 -0.60 17.19
CA SER A 15 8.31 0.03 17.52
C SER A 15 9.25 -0.98 18.20
N PRO A 16 10.56 -1.00 17.86
CA PRO A 16 11.21 -0.15 16.86
C PRO A 16 11.17 -0.72 15.43
N LEU A 17 11.11 0.16 14.43
CA LEU A 17 11.40 -0.14 13.02
C LEU A 17 12.83 0.34 12.67
N PRO A 18 13.49 -0.24 11.65
CA PRO A 18 14.74 0.30 11.13
C PRO A 18 14.56 1.72 10.62
N GLU A 19 15.64 2.53 10.69
CA GLU A 19 15.71 3.84 10.05
C GLU A 19 16.79 3.83 8.95
N PRO A 20 16.41 4.01 7.67
CA PRO A 20 15.05 4.22 7.17
C PRO A 20 14.18 2.94 7.23
N PRO A 21 12.84 3.05 7.34
CA PRO A 21 11.95 1.90 7.23
C PRO A 21 12.10 1.26 5.84
N PHE A 22 12.04 -0.07 5.77
CA PHE A 22 12.09 -0.77 4.49
C PHE A 22 10.91 -0.41 3.58
N LEU A 23 9.70 -0.30 4.14
CA LEU A 23 8.52 0.25 3.47
C LEU A 23 8.07 1.53 4.18
N ASP A 24 8.32 2.66 3.55
CA ASP A 24 7.82 3.97 3.97
C ASP A 24 6.59 4.38 3.15
N GLN A 25 6.80 4.80 1.91
CA GLN A 25 5.72 5.10 0.96
C GLN A 25 5.53 3.95 -0.04
N VAL A 26 4.31 3.42 -0.13
CA VAL A 26 3.94 2.35 -1.06
C VAL A 26 3.07 2.93 -2.19
N PRO A 27 3.65 3.27 -3.35
CA PRO A 27 2.89 3.75 -4.50
C PRO A 27 2.27 2.57 -5.26
N ILE A 28 0.96 2.63 -5.52
CA ILE A 28 0.26 1.68 -6.39
C ILE A 28 -0.21 2.40 -7.66
N GLN A 29 0.35 1.99 -8.80
CA GLN A 29 -0.07 2.43 -10.12
C GLN A 29 -0.94 1.35 -10.77
N PHE A 30 -2.09 1.77 -11.29
CA PHE A 30 -3.02 0.90 -12.00
C PHE A 30 -3.79 1.72 -13.03
N GLY A 31 -4.28 1.05 -14.06
CA GLY A 31 -5.15 1.63 -15.09
C GLY A 31 -6.62 1.33 -14.81
N ILE A 32 -7.48 2.25 -15.24
CA ILE A 32 -8.93 2.06 -15.35
C ILE A 32 -9.23 2.02 -16.83
N ALA A 33 -9.77 0.91 -17.31
CA ALA A 33 -10.04 0.67 -18.73
C ALA A 33 -11.53 0.83 -19.07
N ASP A 34 -12.40 0.53 -18.11
CA ASP A 34 -13.85 0.71 -18.19
C ASP A 34 -14.28 1.68 -17.09
N LEU A 35 -14.98 2.76 -17.44
CA LEU A 35 -15.40 3.79 -16.49
C LEU A 35 -16.67 3.39 -15.72
N GLU A 36 -17.45 2.43 -16.22
CA GLU A 36 -18.69 1.97 -15.60
C GLU A 36 -18.45 0.80 -14.62
N ALA A 37 -17.26 0.20 -14.64
CA ALA A 37 -16.91 -0.93 -13.79
C ALA A 37 -16.45 -0.48 -12.39
N HIS A 38 -16.72 -1.33 -11.39
CA HIS A 38 -16.17 -1.16 -10.05
C HIS A 38 -14.74 -1.72 -9.96
N TYR A 39 -13.80 -0.90 -9.48
CA TYR A 39 -12.40 -1.30 -9.29
C TYR A 39 -12.07 -1.41 -7.80
N HIS A 40 -11.92 -2.63 -7.30
CA HIS A 40 -11.38 -2.89 -5.98
C HIS A 40 -9.88 -3.20 -6.09
N VAL A 41 -9.03 -2.35 -5.48
CA VAL A 41 -7.57 -2.49 -5.50
C VAL A 41 -7.04 -2.50 -4.06
N PRO A 42 -7.16 -3.62 -3.33
CA PRO A 42 -6.75 -3.70 -1.93
C PRO A 42 -5.23 -3.70 -1.78
N LEU A 43 -4.77 -3.32 -0.58
CA LEU A 43 -3.38 -3.42 -0.15
C LEU A 43 -3.31 -4.33 1.08
N LEU A 44 -2.55 -5.42 0.98
CA LEU A 44 -2.09 -6.19 2.14
C LEU A 44 -0.66 -5.74 2.41
N VAL A 45 -0.37 -5.32 3.64
CA VAL A 45 0.92 -4.71 3.96
C VAL A 45 1.39 -5.10 5.36
N SER A 46 2.68 -5.39 5.45
CA SER A 46 3.49 -5.46 6.67
C SER A 46 4.63 -4.44 6.53
N PRO A 47 5.46 -4.21 7.57
CA PRO A 47 6.63 -3.37 7.43
C PRO A 47 7.64 -3.84 6.36
N TRP A 48 7.66 -5.14 6.02
CA TRP A 48 8.70 -5.76 5.18
C TRP A 48 8.25 -6.23 3.80
N ALA A 49 6.93 -6.28 3.57
CA ALA A 49 6.38 -6.73 2.30
C ALA A 49 4.97 -6.18 2.12
N TYR A 50 4.57 -6.02 0.86
CA TYR A 50 3.20 -5.72 0.49
C TYR A 50 2.77 -6.52 -0.73
N SER A 51 1.46 -6.68 -0.89
CA SER A 51 0.85 -7.20 -2.10
C SER A 51 -0.43 -6.44 -2.42
N THR A 52 -0.77 -6.40 -3.69
CA THR A 52 -2.00 -5.81 -4.22
C THR A 52 -2.49 -6.64 -5.40
N TYR A 53 -3.77 -6.52 -5.73
CA TYR A 53 -4.39 -7.21 -6.87
C TYR A 53 -5.64 -6.43 -7.32
N ARG A 54 -6.20 -6.79 -8.49
CA ARG A 54 -7.53 -6.34 -8.90
C ARG A 54 -8.57 -7.32 -8.35
N GLY A 55 -9.35 -6.88 -7.36
CA GLY A 55 -10.49 -7.62 -6.82
C GLY A 55 -11.74 -7.50 -7.70
N SER A 56 -12.75 -8.29 -7.34
CA SER A 56 -14.12 -8.25 -7.89
C SER A 56 -14.97 -7.21 -7.19
#